data_AF-A0A269PTJ2-F1
#
_entry.id   AF-A0A269PTJ2-F1
#
_cell.length_a   1.000
_cell.length_b   1.000
_cell.length_c   1.000
_cell.angle_alpha   90.00
_cell.angle_beta   90.00
_cell.angle_gamma   90.00
#
_symmetry.space_group_name_H-M   'P 1'
#
loop_
_entity.id
_entity.type
_entity.pdbx_description
1 polymer ?
#
loop_
_entity_poly.entity_id
_entity_poly.type
_entity_poly.pdbx_seq_one_letter_code
_entity_poly.pdbx_strand_id
1 'polypeptide(L)'
;MITAKLTQPQIKPFVLKKLEEQNGICPVCQLPILKDPVGDHDYGTGHMRDPLHRHCNSLEGKIINWANTFGKSTDIKVVFENLLKYWAKDFSHNPYHYKHKTDIDIKIKKLKALAKSAKRPETIAKHEQAIKELKKQVARYKL
;
A
#
# COMPACT_ATOMS: atom_id res chain seq x y z
N MET A 1 -9.96 -28.62 -24.96
CA MET A 1 -8.94 -28.31 -25.98
C MET A 1 -7.58 -28.40 -25.31
N ILE A 2 -6.64 -29.19 -25.84
CA ILE A 2 -5.27 -29.25 -25.31
C ILE A 2 -4.53 -28.02 -25.83
N THR A 3 -4.18 -27.10 -24.93
CA THR A 3 -3.35 -25.94 -25.25
C THR A 3 -1.89 -26.36 -25.27
N ALA A 4 -1.20 -26.11 -26.40
CA ALA A 4 0.22 -26.43 -26.54
C ALA A 4 1.07 -25.53 -25.63
N LYS A 5 2.08 -26.10 -24.97
CA LYS A 5 3.06 -25.36 -24.16
C LYS A 5 3.95 -24.51 -25.08
N LEU A 6 4.06 -23.21 -24.81
CA LEU A 6 4.95 -22.33 -25.56
C LEU A 6 6.42 -22.64 -25.26
N THR A 7 7.24 -22.63 -26.29
CA THR A 7 8.71 -22.62 -26.17
C THR A 7 9.21 -21.21 -25.86
N GLN A 8 10.42 -21.10 -25.30
CA GLN A 8 11.01 -19.80 -24.94
C GLN A 8 11.02 -18.78 -26.10
N PRO A 9 11.36 -19.15 -27.36
CA PRO A 9 11.27 -18.23 -28.50
C PRO A 9 9.85 -17.78 -28.84
N GLN A 10 8.82 -18.55 -28.48
CA GLN A 10 7.42 -18.25 -28.76
C GLN A 10 6.78 -17.33 -27.71
N ILE A 11 7.39 -17.17 -26.54
CA ILE A 11 6.87 -16.31 -25.47
C ILE A 11 6.80 -14.85 -25.93
N LYS A 12 7.90 -14.30 -26.48
CA LYS A 12 7.93 -12.88 -26.87
C LYS A 12 6.91 -12.54 -27.97
N PRO A 13 6.78 -13.32 -29.07
CA PRO A 13 5.71 -13.11 -30.05
C PRO A 13 4.30 -13.18 -29.43
N PHE A 14 4.04 -14.15 -28.55
CA PHE A 14 2.74 -14.26 -27.86
C PHE A 14 2.44 -13.01 -27.03
N VAL A 15 3.42 -12.54 -26.25
CA VAL A 15 3.30 -11.36 -25.40
C VAL A 15 3.04 -10.10 -26.21
N LEU A 16 3.75 -9.89 -27.33
CA LEU A 16 3.55 -8.72 -28.19
C LEU A 16 2.17 -8.73 -28.85
N LYS A 17 1.73 -9.89 -29.36
CA LYS A 17 0.39 -10.05 -29.91
C LYS A 17 -0.69 -9.73 -28.88
N LYS A 18 -0.57 -10.29 -27.67
CA LYS A 18 -1.51 -10.02 -26.57
C LYS A 18 -1.48 -8.56 -26.14
N LEU A 19 -0.31 -7.92 -26.18
CA LEU A 19 -0.17 -6.51 -25.85
C LEU A 19 -0.96 -5.63 -26.82
N GLU A 20 -0.91 -5.94 -28.11
CA GLU A 20 -1.73 -5.27 -29.14
C GLU A 20 -3.22 -5.51 -28.89
N GLU A 21 -3.63 -6.76 -28.59
CA GLU A 21 -5.02 -7.11 -28.27
C GLU A 21 -5.58 -6.33 -27.07
N GLN A 22 -4.75 -5.99 -26.07
CA GLN A 22 -5.14 -5.17 -24.91
C GLN A 22 -4.85 -3.66 -25.08
N ASN A 23 -4.68 -3.18 -26.32
CA ASN A 23 -4.39 -1.78 -26.65
C ASN A 23 -3.16 -1.19 -25.96
N GLY A 24 -2.18 -2.03 -25.62
CA GLY A 24 -0.99 -1.59 -24.90
C GLY A 24 -1.22 -1.21 -23.43
N ILE A 25 -2.38 -1.49 -22.85
CA ILE A 25 -2.72 -1.11 -21.46
C ILE A 25 -2.49 -2.28 -20.51
N CYS A 26 -1.82 -2.02 -19.40
CA CYS A 26 -1.66 -3.01 -18.34
C CYS A 26 -2.99 -3.21 -17.58
N PRO A 27 -3.52 -4.44 -17.48
CA PRO A 27 -4.81 -4.69 -16.83
C PRO A 27 -4.77 -4.50 -15.31
N VAL A 28 -3.58 -4.50 -14.69
CA VAL A 28 -3.43 -4.34 -13.23
C VAL A 28 -3.42 -2.88 -12.81
N CYS A 29 -2.56 -2.06 -13.40
CA CYS A 29 -2.42 -0.65 -13.02
C CYS A 29 -3.17 0.32 -13.94
N GLN A 30 -3.75 -0.17 -15.05
CA GLN A 30 -4.49 0.62 -16.04
C GLN A 30 -3.65 1.72 -16.72
N LEU A 31 -2.32 1.54 -16.76
CA LEU A 31 -1.39 2.45 -17.43
C LEU A 31 -0.80 1.83 -18.71
N PRO A 32 -0.35 2.64 -19.69
CA PRO A 32 0.31 2.15 -20.89
C PRO A 32 1.62 1.40 -20.60
N ILE A 33 1.84 0.27 -21.28
CA ILE A 33 3.10 -0.49 -21.27
C ILE A 33 3.94 0.00 -22.45
N LEU A 34 4.88 0.91 -22.16
CA LEU A 34 5.73 1.50 -23.19
C LEU A 34 6.97 0.65 -23.52
N LYS A 35 7.46 -0.14 -22.55
CA LYS A 35 8.68 -0.94 -22.67
C LYS A 35 8.57 -2.22 -21.85
N ASP A 36 9.27 -3.25 -22.32
CA ASP A 36 9.46 -4.53 -21.64
C ASP A 36 8.18 -5.17 -21.07
N PRO A 37 7.17 -5.45 -21.92
CA PRO A 37 6.02 -6.23 -21.49
C PRO A 37 6.49 -7.62 -21.03
N VAL A 38 5.99 -8.07 -19.88
CA VAL A 38 6.29 -9.40 -19.36
C VAL A 38 5.08 -10.31 -19.53
N GLY A 39 5.32 -11.57 -19.87
CA GLY A 39 4.27 -12.58 -19.96
C GLY A 39 3.95 -13.15 -18.59
N ASP A 40 2.80 -12.78 -18.04
CA ASP A 40 2.26 -13.39 -16.83
C ASP A 40 1.64 -14.77 -17.12
N HIS A 41 1.58 -15.63 -16.12
CA HIS A 41 0.95 -16.94 -16.23
C HIS A 41 0.32 -17.38 -14.90
N ASP A 42 -0.73 -18.18 -15.01
CA ASP A 42 -1.38 -18.75 -13.84
C ASP A 42 -0.51 -19.85 -13.20
N TYR A 43 -0.13 -19.67 -11.93
CA TYR A 43 0.73 -20.61 -11.20
C TYR A 43 0.08 -21.99 -10.95
N GLY A 44 -1.25 -22.10 -11.01
CA GLY A 44 -1.96 -23.36 -10.79
C GLY A 44 -2.16 -24.17 -12.07
N THR A 45 -2.60 -23.50 -13.13
CA THR A 45 -2.95 -24.14 -14.41
C THR A 45 -1.87 -24.02 -15.49
N GLY A 46 -0.92 -23.11 -15.32
CA GLY A 46 0.15 -22.83 -16.29
C GLY A 46 -0.28 -22.02 -17.52
N HIS A 47 -1.53 -21.58 -17.60
CA HIS A 47 -2.01 -20.79 -18.73
C HIS A 47 -1.41 -19.38 -18.72
N MET A 48 -0.91 -18.94 -19.88
CA MET A 48 -0.51 -17.55 -20.08
C MET A 48 -1.71 -16.62 -19.83
N ARG A 49 -1.44 -15.50 -19.17
CA ARG A 49 -2.38 -14.40 -18.96
C ARG A 49 -1.98 -13.23 -19.85
N ASP A 50 -2.54 -12.06 -19.55
CA ASP A 50 -2.23 -10.83 -20.27
C ASP A 50 -0.85 -10.27 -19.91
N PRO A 51 -0.19 -9.56 -20.85
CA PRO A 51 1.07 -8.89 -20.57
C PRO A 51 0.93 -7.79 -19.53
N LEU A 52 1.88 -7.74 -18.59
CA LEU A 52 1.91 -6.75 -17.52
C LEU A 52 3.15 -5.86 -17.61
N HIS A 53 3.18 -4.75 -16.86
CA HIS A 53 4.44 -4.13 -16.47
C HIS A 53 5.23 -5.10 -15.58
N ARG A 54 6.56 -5.08 -15.70
CA ARG A 54 7.46 -5.87 -14.84
C ARG A 54 7.16 -5.70 -13.34
N HIS A 55 6.86 -4.49 -12.89
CA HIS A 55 6.53 -4.23 -11.48
C HIS A 55 5.16 -4.78 -11.09
N CYS A 56 4.15 -4.72 -11.96
CA CYS A 56 2.83 -5.32 -11.72
C CYS A 56 2.94 -6.83 -11.59
N ASN A 57 3.69 -7.48 -12.49
CA ASN A 57 3.96 -8.91 -12.42
C ASN A 57 4.70 -9.30 -11.14
N SER A 58 5.71 -8.51 -10.72
CA SER A 58 6.41 -8.76 -9.46
C SER A 58 5.51 -8.57 -8.24
N LEU A 59 4.61 -7.58 -8.26
CA LEU A 59 3.65 -7.35 -7.19
C LEU A 59 2.65 -8.50 -7.07
N GLU A 60 2.09 -8.96 -8.19
CA GLU A 60 1.18 -10.11 -8.24
C GLU A 60 1.85 -11.35 -7.62
N GLY A 61 3.06 -11.70 -8.07
CA GLY A 61 3.77 -12.87 -7.55
C GLY A 61 4.08 -12.76 -6.04
N LYS A 62 4.37 -11.57 -5.53
CA LYS A 62 4.55 -11.33 -4.08
C LYS A 62 3.24 -11.53 -3.31
N ILE A 63 2.13 -11.04 -3.85
CA ILE A 63 0.79 -11.21 -3.27
C ILE A 63 0.43 -12.69 -3.20
N ILE A 64 0.59 -13.44 -4.29
CA ILE A 64 0.31 -14.87 -4.34
C ILE A 64 1.21 -15.66 -3.39
N ASN A 65 2.50 -15.36 -3.36
CA ASN A 65 3.42 -16.03 -2.43
C ASN A 65 3.05 -15.76 -0.96
N TRP A 66 2.69 -14.52 -0.63
CA TRP A 66 2.21 -14.18 0.71
C TRP A 66 0.87 -14.88 1.02
N ALA A 67 -0.05 -14.93 0.06
CA ALA A 67 -1.34 -15.61 0.19
C ALA A 67 -1.20 -17.09 0.53
N ASN A 68 -0.24 -17.77 -0.09
CA ASN A 68 0.03 -19.20 0.17
C ASN A 68 0.41 -19.48 1.64
N THR A 69 0.81 -18.46 2.41
CA THR A 69 1.12 -18.60 3.83
C THR A 69 -0.11 -18.65 4.74
N PHE A 70 -1.29 -18.20 4.27
CA PHE A 70 -2.56 -18.25 5.03
C PHE A 70 -3.16 -19.66 5.11
N GLY A 71 -2.61 -20.63 4.38
CA GLY A 71 -3.13 -21.99 4.31
C GLY A 71 -4.34 -22.13 3.38
N LYS A 72 -4.81 -23.36 3.19
CA LYS A 72 -5.88 -23.72 2.23
C LYS A 72 -7.29 -23.28 2.64
N SER A 73 -7.45 -22.75 3.85
CA SER A 73 -8.77 -22.44 4.42
C SER A 73 -9.36 -21.11 3.96
N THR A 74 -8.59 -20.28 3.25
CA THR A 74 -9.01 -18.93 2.89
C THR A 74 -8.79 -18.67 1.39
N ASP A 75 -9.87 -18.33 0.69
CA ASP A 75 -9.76 -17.83 -0.69
C ASP A 75 -9.19 -16.40 -0.66
N ILE A 76 -7.97 -16.24 -1.18
CA ILE A 76 -7.28 -14.97 -1.21
C ILE A 76 -8.05 -13.89 -1.98
N LYS A 77 -8.82 -14.26 -3.01
CA LYS A 77 -9.62 -13.29 -3.79
C LYS A 77 -10.68 -12.65 -2.90
N VAL A 78 -11.37 -13.47 -2.11
CA VAL A 78 -12.36 -13.02 -1.12
C VAL A 78 -11.70 -12.12 -0.07
N VAL A 79 -10.48 -12.43 0.37
CA VAL A 79 -9.73 -11.58 1.30
C VAL A 79 -9.45 -10.21 0.69
N PHE A 80 -8.94 -10.13 -0.54
CA PHE A 80 -8.67 -8.85 -1.18
C PHE A 80 -9.94 -8.03 -1.42
N GLU A 81 -11.03 -8.66 -1.86
CA GLU A 81 -12.32 -7.98 -2.00
C GLU A 81 -12.80 -7.39 -0.66
N ASN A 82 -12.72 -8.17 0.41
CA ASN A 82 -13.11 -7.71 1.75
C ASN A 82 -12.15 -6.65 2.30
N LEU A 83 -10.86 -6.74 1.98
CA LEU A 83 -9.85 -5.76 2.37
C LEU A 83 -10.11 -4.40 1.70
N LEU A 84 -10.45 -4.39 0.41
CA LEU A 84 -10.85 -3.17 -0.29
C LEU A 84 -12.10 -2.55 0.34
N LYS A 85 -13.11 -3.37 0.64
CA LYS A 85 -14.31 -2.91 1.36
C LYS A 85 -13.98 -2.37 2.74
N TYR A 86 -13.05 -2.99 3.46
CA TYR A 86 -12.62 -2.57 4.79
C TYR A 86 -11.86 -1.23 4.75
N TRP A 87 -10.93 -1.06 3.80
CA TRP A 87 -10.19 0.20 3.61
C TRP A 87 -11.08 1.36 3.14
N ALA A 88 -12.18 1.07 2.45
CA ALA A 88 -13.15 2.08 2.05
C ALA A 88 -14.04 2.59 3.20
N LYS A 89 -14.03 1.94 4.38
CA LYS A 89 -14.82 2.39 5.53
C LYS A 89 -14.20 3.62 6.16
N ASP A 90 -15.04 4.60 6.50
CA ASP A 90 -14.62 5.77 7.25
C ASP A 90 -14.51 5.44 8.75
N PHE A 91 -13.29 5.56 9.29
CA PHE A 91 -12.97 5.40 10.71
C PHE A 91 -12.48 6.70 11.35
N SER A 92 -12.68 7.86 10.70
CA SER A 92 -12.22 9.18 11.20
C SER A 92 -12.79 9.56 12.57
N HIS A 93 -13.92 8.96 12.94
CA HIS A 93 -14.60 9.12 14.22
C HIS A 93 -13.99 8.25 15.35
N ASN A 94 -13.16 7.26 15.01
CA ASN A 94 -12.59 6.35 15.99
C ASN A 94 -11.44 6.99 16.77
N PRO A 95 -11.16 6.51 18.00
CA PRO A 95 -9.98 6.92 18.75
C PRO A 95 -8.68 6.58 18.02
N TYR A 96 -7.67 7.43 18.20
CA TYR A 96 -6.32 7.14 17.72
C TYR A 96 -5.71 5.93 18.44
N HIS A 97 -4.93 5.14 17.71
CA HIS A 97 -4.09 4.10 18.31
C HIS A 97 -3.03 4.74 19.24
N TYR A 98 -2.74 4.14 20.40
CA TYR A 98 -1.85 4.74 21.42
C TYR A 98 -0.43 5.08 20.94
N LYS A 99 0.08 4.41 19.90
CA LYS A 99 1.38 4.72 19.27
C LYS A 99 1.31 5.82 18.21
N HIS A 100 0.12 6.17 17.73
CA HIS A 100 -0.06 7.23 16.76
C HIS A 100 0.22 8.57 17.43
N LYS A 101 1.04 9.41 16.78
CA LYS A 101 1.31 10.77 17.24
C LYS A 101 0.42 11.71 16.48
N THR A 102 -0.52 12.33 17.18
CA THR A 102 -1.36 13.39 16.62
C THR A 102 -0.53 14.61 16.29
N ASP A 103 -1.08 15.54 15.49
CA ASP A 103 -0.43 16.82 15.23
C ASP A 103 -0.13 17.60 16.52
N ILE A 104 -0.98 17.46 17.53
CA ILE A 104 -0.76 18.05 18.85
C ILE A 104 0.45 17.40 19.55
N ASP A 105 0.58 16.08 19.52
CA ASP A 105 1.73 15.37 20.07
C ASP A 105 3.04 15.77 19.38
N ILE A 106 3.00 15.92 18.05
CA ILE A 106 4.13 16.38 17.25
C ILE A 106 4.51 17.81 17.64
N LYS A 107 3.53 18.73 17.78
CA LYS A 107 3.75 20.11 18.23
C LYS A 107 4.34 20.15 19.63
N ILE A 108 3.79 19.39 20.59
CA ILE A 108 4.32 19.28 21.95
C ILE A 108 5.76 18.78 21.93
N LYS A 109 6.07 17.74 21.14
CA LYS A 109 7.44 17.21 21.02
C LYS A 109 8.41 18.29 20.51
N LYS A 110 8.02 19.04 19.47
CA LYS A 110 8.83 20.15 18.93
C LYS A 110 9.05 21.24 19.97
N LEU A 111 8.00 21.68 20.66
CA LEU A 111 8.10 22.70 21.71
C LEU A 111 8.98 22.26 22.88
N LYS A 112 8.91 21.00 23.29
CA LYS A 112 9.80 20.45 24.34
C LYS A 112 11.27 20.51 23.92
N ALA A 113 11.57 20.20 22.66
CA ALA A 113 12.92 20.29 22.15
C ALA A 113 13.43 21.74 22.13
N LEU A 114 12.58 22.69 21.71
CA LEU A 114 12.90 24.13 21.71
C LEU A 114 13.09 24.69 23.12
N ALA A 115 12.23 24.30 24.08
CA ALA A 115 12.39 24.70 25.47
C ALA A 115 13.73 24.20 26.06
N LYS A 116 14.12 22.95 25.74
CA LYS A 116 15.38 22.38 26.19
C LYS A 116 16.61 23.07 25.60
N SER A 117 16.53 23.54 24.35
CA SER A 117 17.65 24.22 23.68
C SER A 117 17.69 25.74 23.91
N ALA A 118 16.61 26.33 24.40
CA ALA A 118 16.53 27.75 24.68
C ALA A 118 17.42 28.14 25.86
N LYS A 119 18.12 29.27 25.74
CA LYS A 119 19.00 29.83 26.79
C LYS A 119 18.33 30.92 27.61
N ARG A 120 17.29 31.58 27.07
CA ARG A 120 16.59 32.68 27.74
C ARG A 120 15.41 32.15 28.54
N PRO A 121 15.30 32.47 29.85
CA PRO A 121 14.19 32.03 30.69
C PRO A 121 12.80 32.36 30.12
N GLU A 122 12.64 33.54 29.53
CA GLU A 122 11.37 33.97 28.90
C GLU A 122 10.94 33.06 27.73
N THR A 123 11.91 32.65 26.89
CA THR A 123 11.64 31.74 25.76
C THR A 123 11.26 30.35 26.25
N ILE A 124 11.89 29.86 27.32
CA ILE A 124 11.56 28.58 27.96
C ILE A 124 10.12 28.63 28.47
N ALA A 125 9.78 29.66 29.27
CA ALA A 125 8.44 29.84 29.84
C ALA A 125 7.36 29.93 28.76
N LYS A 126 7.62 30.64 27.65
CA LYS A 126 6.71 30.71 26.50
C LYS A 126 6.41 29.34 25.91
N HIS A 127 7.44 28.51 25.70
CA HIS A 127 7.27 27.17 25.14
C HIS A 127 6.55 26.23 26.12
N GLU A 128 6.84 26.30 27.42
CA GLU A 128 6.16 25.52 28.45
C GLU A 128 4.68 25.88 28.58
N GLN A 129 4.34 27.17 28.51
CA GLN A 129 2.96 27.63 28.50
C GLN A 129 2.19 27.10 27.28
N ALA A 130 2.80 27.16 26.09
CA ALA A 130 2.22 26.59 24.87
C ALA A 130 2.01 25.06 24.99
N ILE A 131 2.94 24.33 25.59
CA ILE A 131 2.78 22.89 25.87
C ILE A 131 1.60 22.64 26.83
N LYS A 132 1.49 23.44 27.90
CA LYS A 132 0.41 23.32 28.89
C LYS A 132 -0.95 23.51 28.22
N GLU A 133 -1.07 24.49 27.34
CA GLU A 133 -2.31 24.76 26.62
C GLU A 133 -2.68 23.64 25.66
N LEU A 134 -1.73 23.15 24.86
CA LEU A 134 -1.94 22.00 23.97
C LEU A 134 -2.34 20.73 24.72
N LYS A 135 -1.76 20.48 25.91
CA LYS A 135 -2.14 19.33 26.75
C LYS A 135 -3.57 19.43 27.27
N LYS A 136 -4.06 20.63 27.61
CA LYS A 136 -5.45 20.83 28.03
C LYS A 136 -6.43 20.53 26.89
N GLN A 137 -6.09 20.90 25.66
CA GLN A 137 -6.90 20.58 24.48
C GLN A 137 -7.07 19.08 24.31
N VAL A 138 -6.02 18.28 24.50
CA VAL A 138 -6.08 16.81 24.41
C VAL A 138 -6.86 16.19 25.59
N ALA A 139 -6.69 16.72 26.81
CA ALA A 139 -7.36 16.19 28.00
C ALA A 139 -8.90 16.27 27.94
N ARG A 140 -9.45 17.19 27.13
CA ARG A 140 -10.91 17.35 26.93
C ARG A 140 -11.57 16.21 26.15
N TYR A 141 -10.77 15.32 25.53
CA TYR A 141 -11.24 14.21 24.69
C TYR A 141 -10.98 12.82 25.29
N LYS A 142 -10.59 12.72 26.57
CA LYS A 142 -10.55 11.43 27.25
C LYS A 142 -11.99 10.98 27.51
N LEU A 143 -12.38 9.89 26.85
CA LEU A 143 -13.64 9.17 27.07
C LEU A 143 -13.84 8.84 28.54
#